data_AF-A0A653BQN6-F1
#
_entry.id   AF-A0A653BQN6-F1
#
_cell.length_a   1.000
_cell.length_b   1.000
_cell.length_c   1.000
_cell.angle_alpha   90.00
_cell.angle_beta   90.00
_cell.angle_gamma   90.00
#
_symmetry.space_group_name_H-M   'P 1'
#
loop_
_entity.id
_entity.type
_entity.pdbx_description
1 polymer ?
#
loop_
_entity_poly.entity_id
_entity_poly.type
_entity_poly.pdbx_seq_one_letter_code
_entity_poly.pdbx_strand_id
1 'polypeptide(L)'
;MTGNFDDHIEGNLIQIQKNNLPNRPIMVMEYWGGWMDFWGDNHTEKGASLYRYNYEHILKHPASVNVYMFVGGTNFGFLNGAQNFKYDDWNTDYHSITSSYDYLSPISEAGDTTEKYWITKELLEKYNPIKTRLPEVPPNPKKIAYANVKMTQELYLDDLLKTIEPTWSKNVVPMENLNINDNSGQSYGYIVYRKTDVFIPANGSLLIEGRICDTAMILVNGILVSPWLQKSADLNKFGTSMILNSYITLSDKELRGATIDIVVENWGRVNVGTYKQFKGLWQGQVKLNGAYLYDWAIYPLEFKAEWTRHLGNWRMKNTDSPGPVLYRGYLKIDGTPQDTFVHMEKWTKGIVIVNGFVLGRYAHMGPIQTLYLPATILRNGSNTIDVFEHYKGTWEVEFSDKHVYQNY
;
A
#
# COMPACT_ATOMS: atom_id res chain seq x y z
N MET A 1 -22.16 18.42 -21.12
CA MET A 1 -20.71 18.18 -21.02
C MET A 1 -20.35 18.11 -19.56
N THR A 2 -19.36 17.29 -19.21
CA THR A 2 -18.87 17.17 -17.83
C THR A 2 -17.45 17.67 -17.71
N GLY A 3 -17.03 18.01 -16.49
CA GLY A 3 -15.64 18.32 -16.18
C GLY A 3 -15.26 17.83 -14.79
N ASN A 4 -13.95 17.67 -14.58
CA ASN A 4 -13.36 17.20 -13.34
C ASN A 4 -12.36 18.28 -12.90
N PHE A 5 -12.59 18.89 -11.74
CA PHE A 5 -11.78 20.01 -11.24
C PHE A 5 -12.15 20.33 -9.80
N ASP A 6 -11.24 21.00 -9.10
CA ASP A 6 -11.36 21.43 -7.72
C ASP A 6 -10.79 22.83 -7.47
N ASP A 7 -10.40 23.52 -8.53
CA ASP A 7 -9.94 24.90 -8.51
C ASP A 7 -10.59 25.70 -9.65
N HIS A 8 -10.38 27.02 -9.66
CA HIS A 8 -10.86 27.93 -10.72
C HIS A 8 -12.33 27.70 -11.12
N ILE A 9 -13.19 27.43 -10.14
CA ILE A 9 -14.54 26.84 -10.30
C ILE A 9 -15.37 27.56 -11.37
N GLU A 10 -15.50 28.89 -11.25
CA GLU A 10 -16.31 29.68 -12.19
C GLU A 10 -15.77 29.63 -13.62
N GLY A 11 -14.46 29.75 -13.78
CA GLY A 11 -13.80 29.69 -15.08
C GLY A 11 -14.01 28.34 -15.77
N ASN A 12 -13.84 27.25 -15.01
CA ASN A 12 -14.07 25.89 -15.50
C ASN A 12 -15.55 25.67 -15.89
N LEU A 13 -16.50 26.12 -15.07
CA LEU A 13 -17.93 26.02 -15.38
C LEU A 13 -18.32 26.82 -16.64
N ILE A 14 -17.83 28.06 -16.77
CA ILE A 14 -18.04 28.89 -17.97
C ILE A 14 -17.45 28.19 -19.20
N GLN A 15 -16.27 27.60 -19.08
CA GLN A 15 -15.61 26.90 -20.18
C GLN A 15 -16.39 25.66 -20.61
N ILE A 16 -16.89 24.87 -19.66
CA ILE A 16 -17.77 23.73 -19.94
C ILE A 16 -19.04 24.21 -20.64
N GLN A 17 -19.68 25.27 -20.16
CA GLN A 17 -20.89 25.80 -20.77
C GLN A 17 -20.66 26.27 -22.20
N LYS A 18 -19.56 26.98 -22.48
CA LYS A 18 -19.19 27.46 -23.82
C LYS A 18 -18.93 26.32 -24.80
N ASN A 19 -18.32 25.24 -24.35
CA ASN A 19 -17.96 24.09 -25.20
C ASN A 19 -19.09 23.05 -25.30
N ASN A 20 -20.17 23.22 -24.54
CA ASN A 20 -21.31 22.31 -24.56
C ASN A 20 -22.28 22.63 -25.71
N LEU A 21 -23.08 21.64 -26.10
CA LEU A 21 -24.18 21.89 -27.02
C LEU A 21 -25.23 22.81 -26.36
N PRO A 22 -25.90 23.68 -27.12
CA PRO A 22 -26.94 24.56 -26.61
C PRO A 22 -27.99 23.80 -25.80
N ASN A 23 -28.43 24.37 -24.68
CA ASN A 23 -29.48 23.84 -23.79
C ASN A 23 -29.20 22.44 -23.20
N ARG A 24 -27.94 21.98 -23.18
CA ARG A 24 -27.58 20.74 -22.47
C ARG A 24 -27.15 21.04 -21.04
N PRO A 25 -27.51 20.19 -20.05
CA PRO A 25 -27.01 20.33 -18.70
C PRO A 25 -25.48 20.20 -18.66
N ILE A 26 -24.89 20.87 -17.68
CA ILE A 26 -23.48 20.75 -17.33
C ILE A 26 -23.37 20.12 -15.95
N MET A 27 -22.28 19.38 -15.74
CA MET A 27 -22.04 18.69 -14.48
C MET A 27 -20.55 18.68 -14.16
N VAL A 28 -20.22 18.99 -12.92
CA VAL A 28 -18.92 18.67 -12.35
C VAL A 28 -18.96 17.19 -11.98
N MET A 29 -18.38 16.33 -12.82
CA MET A 29 -18.46 14.88 -12.63
C MET A 29 -17.50 14.39 -11.55
N GLU A 30 -16.37 15.07 -11.38
CA GLU A 30 -15.51 14.85 -10.22
C GLU A 30 -15.12 16.19 -9.65
N TYR A 31 -15.80 16.58 -8.57
CA TYR A 31 -15.30 17.64 -7.70
C TYR A 31 -14.34 17.01 -6.71
N TRP A 32 -13.03 17.19 -6.91
CA TRP A 32 -11.98 16.65 -6.03
C TRP A 32 -11.87 17.45 -4.72
N GLY A 33 -12.89 17.35 -3.88
CA GLY A 33 -13.01 18.04 -2.59
C GLY A 33 -12.01 17.58 -1.52
N GLY A 34 -11.19 16.60 -1.86
CA GLY A 34 -10.16 15.97 -1.05
C GLY A 34 -9.04 15.43 -1.94
N TRP A 35 -8.14 14.61 -1.40
CA TRP A 35 -7.08 13.97 -2.19
C TRP A 35 -6.54 12.72 -1.50
N MET A 36 -5.93 11.81 -2.26
CA MET A 36 -5.24 10.65 -1.70
C MET A 36 -3.84 10.99 -1.19
N ASP A 37 -3.32 10.19 -0.28
CA ASP A 37 -1.94 10.28 0.20
C ASP A 37 -1.02 9.26 -0.50
N PHE A 38 0.26 9.59 -0.58
CA PHE A 38 1.33 8.72 -1.05
C PHE A 38 2.30 8.39 0.07
N TRP A 39 2.89 7.18 0.05
CA TRP A 39 3.91 6.82 1.03
C TRP A 39 5.14 7.73 0.91
N GLY A 40 5.55 8.35 2.01
CA GLY A 40 6.69 9.25 2.10
C GLY A 40 6.36 10.74 1.89
N ASP A 41 5.10 11.08 1.58
CA ASP A 41 4.64 12.45 1.41
C ASP A 41 3.89 13.00 2.63
N ASN A 42 3.59 14.30 2.62
CA ASN A 42 2.70 14.90 3.62
C ASN A 42 1.23 14.49 3.41
N HIS A 43 0.50 14.33 4.51
CA HIS A 43 -0.94 14.17 4.45
C HIS A 43 -1.58 15.36 3.74
N THR A 44 -2.56 15.10 2.88
CA THR A 44 -3.21 16.15 2.08
C THR A 44 -3.80 17.29 2.93
N GLU A 45 -3.71 18.54 2.44
CA GLU A 45 -4.17 19.74 3.17
C GLU A 45 -5.50 20.31 2.66
N LYS A 46 -6.28 19.56 1.86
CA LYS A 46 -7.57 20.02 1.32
C LYS A 46 -8.64 20.11 2.42
N GLY A 47 -8.57 21.15 3.25
CA GLY A 47 -9.43 21.34 4.42
C GLY A 47 -10.86 21.77 4.12
N ALA A 48 -11.66 21.87 5.18
CA ALA A 48 -13.09 22.18 5.12
C ALA A 48 -13.40 23.58 4.54
N SER A 49 -12.56 24.59 4.81
CA SER A 49 -12.76 25.96 4.30
C SER A 49 -12.69 26.04 2.78
N LEU A 50 -11.68 25.40 2.17
CA LEU A 50 -11.56 25.32 0.71
C LEU A 50 -12.71 24.51 0.12
N TYR A 51 -13.10 23.41 0.78
CA TYR A 51 -14.24 22.61 0.37
C TYR A 51 -15.54 23.42 0.32
N ARG A 52 -15.86 24.16 1.40
CA ARG A 52 -17.03 25.04 1.46
C ARG A 52 -17.03 26.06 0.33
N TYR A 53 -15.90 26.75 0.15
CA TYR A 53 -15.76 27.77 -0.88
C TYR A 53 -16.06 27.20 -2.27
N ASN A 54 -15.37 26.13 -2.66
CA ASN A 54 -15.53 25.56 -4.00
C ASN A 54 -16.92 24.94 -4.21
N TYR A 55 -17.40 24.15 -3.25
CA TYR A 55 -18.72 23.50 -3.34
C TYR A 55 -19.86 24.51 -3.43
N GLU A 56 -19.81 25.61 -2.66
CA GLU A 56 -20.82 26.66 -2.75
C GLU A 56 -20.81 27.36 -4.13
N HIS A 57 -19.64 27.61 -4.71
CA HIS A 57 -19.55 28.22 -6.05
C HIS A 57 -20.11 27.29 -7.14
N ILE A 58 -19.91 25.98 -7.03
CA ILE A 58 -20.53 25.01 -7.94
C ILE A 58 -22.07 25.07 -7.81
N LEU A 59 -22.59 25.04 -6.57
CA LEU A 59 -24.05 25.04 -6.32
C LEU A 59 -24.76 26.35 -6.69
N LYS A 60 -24.06 27.49 -6.68
CA LYS A 60 -24.58 28.77 -7.17
C LYS A 60 -24.77 28.81 -8.69
N HIS A 61 -24.07 27.95 -9.41
CA HIS A 61 -24.16 27.84 -10.87
C HIS A 61 -25.22 26.80 -11.24
N PRO A 62 -25.93 26.91 -12.39
CA PRO A 62 -26.89 25.91 -12.85
C PRO A 62 -26.21 24.63 -13.36
N ALA A 63 -25.45 23.96 -12.49
CA ALA A 63 -24.70 22.74 -12.74
C ALA A 63 -25.07 21.64 -11.75
N SER A 64 -24.99 20.38 -12.18
CA SER A 64 -24.97 19.23 -11.27
C SER A 64 -23.55 18.98 -10.74
N VAL A 65 -23.42 18.26 -9.64
CA VAL A 65 -22.11 17.94 -9.03
C VAL A 65 -22.09 16.52 -8.48
N ASN A 66 -20.97 15.84 -8.68
CA ASN A 66 -20.61 14.60 -7.98
C ASN A 66 -19.33 14.86 -7.17
N VAL A 67 -19.41 14.62 -5.85
CA VAL A 67 -18.31 14.86 -4.91
C VAL A 67 -17.37 13.66 -4.93
N TYR A 68 -16.16 13.86 -5.43
CA TYR A 68 -15.12 12.83 -5.46
C TYR A 68 -14.09 13.11 -4.35
N MET A 69 -13.93 12.27 -3.33
CA MET A 69 -14.84 11.20 -2.89
C MET A 69 -15.81 11.72 -1.84
N PHE A 70 -17.07 11.27 -1.87
CA PHE A 70 -18.01 11.51 -0.76
C PHE A 70 -17.69 10.59 0.43
N VAL A 71 -17.36 9.33 0.15
CA VAL A 71 -16.75 8.36 1.06
C VAL A 71 -15.65 7.66 0.27
N GLY A 72 -14.40 7.73 0.73
CA GLY A 72 -13.29 7.07 0.05
C GLY A 72 -13.05 5.65 0.55
N GLY A 73 -12.88 5.46 1.87
CA GLY A 73 -12.74 4.15 2.51
C GLY A 73 -11.29 3.66 2.58
N THR A 74 -11.06 2.38 2.23
CA THR A 74 -9.77 1.70 2.42
C THR A 74 -9.37 0.93 1.17
N ASN A 75 -8.10 1.05 0.78
CA ASN A 75 -7.46 0.17 -0.20
C ASN A 75 -6.97 -1.12 0.49
N PHE A 76 -7.88 -2.02 0.83
CA PHE A 76 -7.53 -3.26 1.54
C PHE A 76 -6.55 -4.15 0.74
N GLY A 77 -5.77 -4.94 1.48
CA GLY A 77 -4.84 -5.90 0.89
C GLY A 77 -3.76 -5.21 0.04
N PHE A 78 -3.74 -5.56 -1.24
CA PHE A 78 -2.79 -5.03 -2.23
C PHE A 78 -3.48 -4.19 -3.33
N LEU A 79 -4.69 -3.70 -3.07
CA LEU A 79 -5.52 -3.02 -4.06
C LEU A 79 -5.17 -1.55 -4.26
N ASN A 80 -4.20 -1.02 -3.51
CA ASN A 80 -3.73 0.34 -3.70
C ASN A 80 -3.16 0.54 -5.12
N GLY A 81 -3.47 1.69 -5.70
CA GLY A 81 -2.85 2.15 -6.94
C GLY A 81 -1.52 2.85 -6.70
N ALA A 82 -0.99 3.42 -7.77
CA ALA A 82 0.16 4.31 -7.74
C ALA A 82 0.01 5.40 -8.81
N GLN A 83 0.83 6.42 -8.73
CA GLN A 83 0.97 7.44 -9.77
C GLN A 83 2.41 7.46 -10.27
N ASN A 84 2.59 7.59 -11.60
CA ASN A 84 3.85 8.03 -12.17
C ASN A 84 3.66 9.45 -12.70
N PHE A 85 4.18 10.47 -12.01
CA PHE A 85 3.96 11.87 -12.40
C PHE A 85 4.66 12.26 -13.71
N LYS A 86 5.57 11.41 -14.21
CA LYS A 86 6.18 11.56 -15.54
C LYS A 86 5.39 10.89 -16.66
N TYR A 87 4.37 10.09 -16.33
CA TYR A 87 3.51 9.36 -17.27
C TYR A 87 4.29 8.52 -18.29
N ASP A 88 5.44 7.99 -17.88
CA ASP A 88 6.30 7.15 -18.70
C ASP A 88 6.20 5.67 -18.28
N ASP A 89 6.54 4.76 -19.20
CA ASP A 89 6.50 3.31 -18.98
C ASP A 89 7.65 2.74 -18.12
N TRP A 90 8.55 3.60 -17.63
CA TRP A 90 9.75 3.24 -16.89
C TRP A 90 9.68 3.59 -15.41
N ASN A 91 8.54 4.07 -14.89
CA ASN A 91 8.36 4.41 -13.47
C ASN A 91 9.44 5.39 -12.96
N THR A 92 9.79 6.41 -13.76
CA THR A 92 10.87 7.34 -13.38
C THR A 92 10.52 8.29 -12.24
N ASP A 93 9.25 8.43 -11.90
CA ASP A 93 8.74 9.24 -10.79
C ASP A 93 7.52 8.57 -10.15
N TYR A 94 7.76 7.40 -9.53
CA TYR A 94 6.73 6.50 -9.02
C TYR A 94 6.36 6.80 -7.57
N HIS A 95 5.07 6.94 -7.30
CA HIS A 95 4.49 7.24 -5.99
C HIS A 95 3.37 6.26 -5.67
N SER A 96 3.54 5.47 -4.61
CA SER A 96 2.56 4.48 -4.18
C SER A 96 1.49 5.12 -3.30
N ILE A 97 0.21 4.90 -3.63
CA ILE A 97 -0.92 5.38 -2.81
C ILE A 97 -0.97 4.56 -1.52
N THR A 98 -1.26 5.23 -0.39
CA THR A 98 -1.37 4.56 0.92
C THR A 98 -2.54 3.58 1.01
N SER A 99 -2.59 2.77 2.06
CA SER A 99 -3.71 1.85 2.31
C SER A 99 -4.99 2.59 2.70
N SER A 100 -4.87 3.73 3.38
CA SER A 100 -6.03 4.60 3.59
C SER A 100 -6.46 5.23 2.28
N TYR A 101 -7.78 5.25 2.07
CA TYR A 101 -8.39 6.07 1.04
C TYR A 101 -9.39 7.04 1.68
N ASP A 102 -9.11 7.52 2.90
CA ASP A 102 -9.93 8.51 3.61
C ASP A 102 -10.24 9.73 2.74
N TYR A 103 -9.25 10.14 1.95
CA TYR A 103 -9.35 11.21 0.95
C TYR A 103 -9.65 12.60 1.55
N LEU A 104 -9.64 12.75 2.88
CA LEU A 104 -10.30 13.86 3.58
C LEU A 104 -11.74 14.06 3.12
N SER A 105 -12.48 12.98 2.94
CA SER A 105 -13.86 13.00 2.45
C SER A 105 -14.87 13.58 3.45
N PRO A 106 -16.08 13.95 3.00
CA PRO A 106 -17.23 14.20 3.87
C PRO A 106 -17.49 13.09 4.90
N ILE A 107 -17.33 11.83 4.52
CA ILE A 107 -17.32 10.69 5.44
C ILE A 107 -15.92 10.11 5.50
N SER A 108 -15.38 9.92 6.71
CA SER A 108 -14.04 9.36 6.92
C SER A 108 -13.94 7.89 6.48
N GLU A 109 -12.71 7.38 6.42
CA GLU A 109 -12.42 5.96 6.18
C GLU A 109 -13.22 5.01 7.11
N ALA A 110 -13.35 5.39 8.39
CA ALA A 110 -14.09 4.61 9.39
C ALA A 110 -15.57 5.01 9.53
N GLY A 111 -16.14 5.70 8.53
CA GLY A 111 -17.57 5.99 8.45
C GLY A 111 -18.06 7.17 9.29
N ASP A 112 -17.16 8.02 9.80
CA ASP A 112 -17.54 9.17 10.61
C ASP A 112 -17.96 10.35 9.74
N THR A 113 -19.02 11.04 10.15
CA THR A 113 -19.32 12.36 9.59
C THR A 113 -18.24 13.37 9.94
N THR A 114 -17.69 14.06 8.93
CA THR A 114 -16.68 15.11 9.11
C THR A 114 -17.29 16.50 9.01
N GLU A 115 -16.50 17.55 9.26
CA GLU A 115 -16.93 18.93 9.01
C GLU A 115 -17.44 19.13 7.57
N LYS A 116 -16.82 18.46 6.58
CA LYS A 116 -17.25 18.52 5.17
C LYS A 116 -18.61 17.86 4.93
N TYR A 117 -19.01 16.87 5.71
CA TYR A 117 -20.38 16.33 5.64
C TYR A 117 -21.39 17.39 6.04
N TRP A 118 -21.15 18.07 7.17
CA TRP A 118 -22.04 19.12 7.67
C TRP A 118 -22.11 20.32 6.73
N ILE A 119 -20.98 20.72 6.14
CA ILE A 119 -20.93 21.74 5.08
C ILE A 119 -21.78 21.30 3.88
N THR A 120 -21.59 20.07 3.40
CA THR A 120 -22.37 19.53 2.27
C THR A 120 -23.86 19.59 2.55
N LYS A 121 -24.28 19.13 3.74
CA LYS A 121 -25.69 19.12 4.16
C LYS A 121 -26.28 20.53 4.21
N GLU A 122 -25.59 21.48 4.84
CA GLU A 122 -26.00 22.89 4.94
C GLU A 122 -26.14 23.54 3.57
N LEU A 123 -25.13 23.39 2.70
CA LEU A 123 -25.14 24.02 1.38
C LEU A 123 -26.18 23.39 0.44
N LEU A 124 -26.37 22.07 0.49
CA LEU A 124 -27.47 21.43 -0.23
C LEU A 124 -28.83 21.92 0.26
N GLU A 125 -29.03 22.06 1.57
CA GLU A 125 -30.28 22.62 2.11
C GLU A 125 -30.50 24.06 1.65
N LYS A 126 -29.44 24.88 1.60
CA LYS A 126 -29.51 26.29 1.17
C LYS A 126 -29.82 26.43 -0.33
N TYR A 127 -29.16 25.67 -1.19
CA TYR A 127 -29.20 25.87 -2.65
C TYR A 127 -30.15 24.93 -3.39
N ASN A 128 -30.60 23.82 -2.79
CA ASN A 128 -31.56 22.93 -3.44
C ASN A 128 -32.97 23.56 -3.40
N PRO A 129 -33.58 23.88 -4.56
CA PRO A 129 -34.93 24.43 -4.61
C PRO A 129 -35.99 23.39 -4.22
N ILE A 130 -35.69 22.10 -4.36
CA ILE A 130 -36.61 21.01 -4.01
C ILE A 130 -36.33 20.58 -2.58
N LYS A 131 -37.26 20.89 -1.67
CA LYS A 131 -37.18 20.43 -0.28
C LYS A 131 -37.72 19.01 -0.19
N THR A 132 -36.83 18.05 0.06
CA THR A 132 -37.17 16.66 0.36
C THR A 132 -37.03 16.41 1.86
N ARG A 133 -37.79 15.44 2.38
CA ARG A 133 -37.57 14.96 3.76
C ARG A 133 -36.23 14.24 3.82
N LEU A 134 -35.29 14.79 4.58
CA LEU A 134 -34.02 14.13 4.84
C LEU A 134 -34.16 13.14 6.00
N PRO A 135 -33.56 11.93 5.93
CA PRO A 135 -33.49 11.05 7.07
C PRO A 135 -32.63 11.67 8.18
N GLU A 136 -32.80 11.18 9.41
CA GLU A 136 -31.89 11.48 10.50
C GLU A 136 -30.49 10.94 10.18
N VAL A 137 -29.47 11.69 10.57
CA VAL A 137 -28.07 11.28 10.38
C VAL A 137 -27.75 10.21 11.43
N PRO A 138 -27.31 9.00 11.03
CA PRO A 138 -26.91 7.98 11.99
C PRO A 138 -25.76 8.47 12.90
N PRO A 139 -25.66 7.96 14.14
CA PRO A 139 -24.49 8.22 14.96
C PRO A 139 -23.23 7.63 14.34
N ASN A 140 -22.09 8.29 14.56
CA ASN A 140 -20.78 7.79 14.10
C ASN A 140 -20.48 6.39 14.68
N PRO A 141 -19.85 5.48 13.90
CA PRO A 141 -19.47 4.15 14.38
C PRO A 141 -18.54 4.22 15.59
N LYS A 142 -18.75 3.35 16.58
CA LYS A 142 -17.88 3.28 17.75
C LYS A 142 -16.54 2.63 17.40
N LYS A 143 -15.46 3.27 17.82
CA LYS A 143 -14.09 2.80 17.69
C LYS A 143 -13.47 2.65 19.08
N ILE A 144 -12.60 1.66 19.25
CA ILE A 144 -11.86 1.45 20.50
C ILE A 144 -10.38 1.15 20.22
N ALA A 145 -9.53 1.54 21.16
CA ALA A 145 -8.17 1.03 21.24
C ALA A 145 -8.18 -0.27 22.06
N TYR A 146 -7.97 -1.42 21.40
CA TYR A 146 -7.78 -2.68 22.11
C TYR A 146 -6.45 -2.70 22.87
N ALA A 147 -6.29 -3.64 23.79
CA ALA A 147 -5.00 -3.86 24.45
C ALA A 147 -3.93 -4.31 23.44
N ASN A 148 -2.69 -3.91 23.70
CA ASN A 148 -1.53 -4.31 22.89
C ASN A 148 -1.44 -5.84 22.77
N VAL A 149 -1.14 -6.30 21.56
CA VAL A 149 -0.98 -7.72 21.25
C VAL A 149 0.50 -8.04 21.19
N LYS A 150 0.97 -8.91 22.09
CA LYS A 150 2.34 -9.41 22.07
C LYS A 150 2.56 -10.34 20.87
N MET A 151 3.64 -10.11 20.13
CA MET A 151 4.12 -10.99 19.07
C MET A 151 4.89 -12.15 19.71
N THR A 152 4.26 -13.31 19.81
CA THR A 152 4.81 -14.49 20.49
C THR A 152 5.48 -15.47 19.55
N GLN A 153 5.14 -15.41 18.27
CA GLN A 153 5.58 -16.37 17.28
C GLN A 153 6.21 -15.68 16.07
N GLU A 154 7.12 -16.37 15.40
CA GLU A 154 7.76 -15.93 14.16
C GLU A 154 7.87 -17.06 13.14
N LEU A 155 7.79 -16.71 11.86
CA LEU A 155 8.00 -17.58 10.71
C LEU A 155 8.93 -16.87 9.73
N TYR A 156 10.13 -17.41 9.55
CA TYR A 156 11.16 -16.85 8.67
C TYR A 156 10.80 -17.03 7.19
N LEU A 157 11.30 -16.13 6.34
CA LEU A 157 11.09 -16.21 4.90
C LEU A 157 11.49 -17.58 4.32
N ASP A 158 12.60 -18.18 4.75
CA ASP A 158 13.00 -19.49 4.23
C ASP A 158 11.99 -20.60 4.53
N ASP A 159 11.38 -20.58 5.72
CA ASP A 159 10.33 -21.54 6.07
C ASP A 159 9.02 -21.23 5.34
N LEU A 160 8.73 -19.95 5.08
CA LEU A 160 7.59 -19.53 4.26
C LEU A 160 7.73 -20.03 2.82
N LEU A 161 8.91 -19.89 2.21
CA LEU A 161 9.19 -20.31 0.83
C LEU A 161 9.09 -21.82 0.64
N LYS A 162 9.39 -22.63 1.68
CA LYS A 162 9.16 -24.09 1.65
C LYS A 162 7.70 -24.49 1.51
N THR A 163 6.76 -23.58 1.75
CA THR A 163 5.31 -23.83 1.59
C THR A 163 4.82 -23.57 0.17
N ILE A 164 5.69 -23.12 -0.73
CA ILE A 164 5.35 -22.69 -2.10
C ILE A 164 6.22 -23.46 -3.09
N GLU A 165 5.58 -24.01 -4.12
CA GLU A 165 6.30 -24.59 -5.25
C GLU A 165 6.87 -23.45 -6.14
N PRO A 166 8.19 -23.40 -6.38
CA PRO A 166 8.77 -22.37 -7.22
C PRO A 166 8.45 -22.59 -8.71
N THR A 167 8.34 -21.48 -9.44
CA THR A 167 8.48 -21.49 -10.90
C THR A 167 9.95 -21.36 -11.27
N TRP A 168 10.41 -22.07 -12.29
CA TRP A 168 11.78 -22.00 -12.77
C TRP A 168 11.88 -21.19 -14.07
N SER A 169 12.87 -20.31 -14.17
CA SER A 169 13.13 -19.54 -15.38
C SER A 169 14.61 -19.28 -15.56
N LYS A 170 15.09 -19.35 -16.82
CA LYS A 170 16.48 -19.03 -17.16
C LYS A 170 16.84 -17.60 -16.78
N ASN A 171 15.92 -16.66 -16.98
CA ASN A 171 16.09 -15.23 -16.71
C ASN A 171 15.14 -14.78 -15.61
N VAL A 172 15.45 -13.67 -14.94
CA VAL A 172 14.41 -13.01 -14.13
C VAL A 172 13.28 -12.54 -15.06
N VAL A 173 12.04 -12.73 -14.60
CA VAL A 173 10.82 -12.38 -15.34
C VAL A 173 9.86 -11.63 -14.43
N PRO A 174 8.99 -10.75 -14.96
CA PRO A 174 7.99 -10.07 -14.16
C PRO A 174 6.95 -11.03 -13.59
N MET A 175 6.27 -10.56 -12.55
CA MET A 175 5.14 -11.23 -11.89
C MET A 175 4.07 -11.70 -12.88
N GLU A 176 3.73 -10.86 -13.86
CA GLU A 176 2.70 -11.14 -14.87
C GLU A 176 3.05 -12.27 -15.84
N ASN A 177 4.35 -12.60 -15.98
CA ASN A 177 4.82 -13.63 -16.91
C ASN A 177 5.03 -14.99 -16.24
N LEU A 178 4.67 -15.14 -14.97
CA LEU A 178 4.71 -16.44 -14.29
C LEU A 178 3.62 -17.37 -14.83
N ASN A 179 3.96 -18.64 -15.03
CA ASN A 179 2.99 -19.68 -15.38
C ASN A 179 2.26 -20.17 -14.13
N ILE A 180 1.48 -19.29 -13.52
CA ILE A 180 0.61 -19.56 -12.37
C ILE A 180 -0.77 -18.95 -12.63
N ASN A 181 -1.75 -19.25 -11.77
CA ASN A 181 -3.12 -18.71 -11.87
C ASN A 181 -3.69 -18.86 -13.29
N ASP A 182 -3.63 -20.07 -13.85
CA ASP A 182 -4.10 -20.37 -15.22
C ASP A 182 -3.44 -19.50 -16.31
N ASN A 183 -2.12 -19.29 -16.22
CA ASN A 183 -1.31 -18.43 -17.09
C ASN A 183 -1.63 -16.92 -17.02
N SER A 184 -2.39 -16.46 -16.02
CA SER A 184 -2.60 -15.02 -15.81
C SER A 184 -1.47 -14.34 -15.02
N GLY A 185 -0.50 -15.13 -14.54
CA GLY A 185 0.62 -14.62 -13.76
C GLY A 185 0.24 -14.27 -12.32
N GLN A 186 1.16 -13.61 -11.63
CA GLN A 186 0.97 -13.15 -10.25
C GLN A 186 0.43 -11.72 -10.24
N SER A 187 -0.78 -11.53 -9.72
CA SER A 187 -1.37 -10.19 -9.68
C SER A 187 -0.77 -9.30 -8.59
N TYR A 188 -0.56 -9.82 -7.38
CA TYR A 188 -0.25 -9.00 -6.20
C TYR A 188 0.75 -9.66 -5.25
N GLY A 189 1.17 -8.89 -4.24
CA GLY A 189 2.05 -9.34 -3.17
C GLY A 189 3.52 -9.17 -3.50
N TYR A 190 4.30 -10.21 -3.23
CA TYR A 190 5.76 -10.19 -3.36
C TYR A 190 6.22 -11.30 -4.28
N ILE A 191 7.38 -11.13 -4.90
CA ILE A 191 8.03 -12.15 -5.73
C ILE A 191 9.47 -12.30 -5.25
N VAL A 192 9.90 -13.53 -4.99
CA VAL A 192 11.28 -13.84 -4.58
C VAL A 192 12.01 -14.50 -5.73
N TYR A 193 13.10 -13.87 -6.18
CA TYR A 193 14.06 -14.49 -7.10
C TYR A 193 15.21 -15.07 -6.28
N ARG A 194 15.27 -16.40 -6.20
CA ARG A 194 16.27 -17.14 -5.43
C ARG A 194 17.32 -17.75 -6.34
N LYS A 195 18.59 -17.57 -5.98
CA LYS A 195 19.72 -18.30 -6.55
C LYS A 195 20.51 -18.98 -5.44
N THR A 196 20.76 -20.27 -5.59
CA THR A 196 21.51 -21.10 -4.64
C THR A 196 22.85 -21.54 -5.24
N ASP A 197 23.70 -22.12 -4.39
CA ASP A 197 25.04 -22.62 -4.75
C ASP A 197 25.93 -21.56 -5.42
N VAL A 198 25.86 -20.33 -4.91
CA VAL A 198 26.57 -19.18 -5.47
C VAL A 198 27.92 -19.00 -4.79
N PHE A 199 28.95 -18.74 -5.59
CA PHE A 199 30.22 -18.20 -5.10
C PHE A 199 30.17 -16.68 -5.05
N ILE A 200 30.33 -16.10 -3.86
CA ILE A 200 30.40 -14.65 -3.64
C ILE A 200 31.80 -14.34 -3.11
N PRO A 201 32.68 -13.67 -3.89
CA PRO A 201 33.97 -13.22 -3.37
C PRO A 201 33.77 -12.14 -2.29
N ALA A 202 34.81 -11.90 -1.48
CA ALA A 202 34.80 -10.76 -0.56
C ALA A 202 34.58 -9.44 -1.33
N ASN A 203 33.67 -8.60 -0.81
CA ASN A 203 33.16 -7.40 -1.46
C ASN A 203 32.49 -7.66 -2.82
N GLY A 204 32.00 -8.88 -3.03
CA GLY A 204 31.27 -9.26 -4.22
C GLY A 204 30.01 -8.42 -4.38
N SER A 205 29.68 -8.08 -5.62
CA SER A 205 28.67 -7.09 -5.91
C SER A 205 27.54 -7.58 -6.79
N LEU A 206 26.33 -7.20 -6.41
CA LEU A 206 25.11 -7.48 -7.13
C LEU A 206 24.67 -6.21 -7.86
N LEU A 207 24.46 -6.33 -9.17
CA LEU A 207 23.85 -5.31 -10.00
C LEU A 207 22.51 -5.84 -10.51
N ILE A 208 21.44 -5.07 -10.29
CA ILE A 208 20.14 -5.30 -10.91
C ILE A 208 19.99 -4.27 -12.03
N GLU A 209 20.00 -4.72 -13.27
CA GLU A 209 19.85 -3.83 -14.43
C GLU A 209 18.41 -3.33 -14.57
N GLY A 210 18.28 -2.07 -15.02
CA GLY A 210 17.00 -1.39 -15.07
C GLY A 210 16.52 -0.95 -13.69
N ARG A 211 15.22 -0.71 -13.56
CA ARG A 211 14.58 -0.32 -12.29
C ARG A 211 13.87 -1.51 -11.66
N ILE A 212 13.85 -1.52 -10.34
CA ILE A 212 13.14 -2.51 -9.53
C ILE A 212 11.68 -2.06 -9.43
N CYS A 213 10.72 -2.92 -9.77
CA CYS A 213 9.30 -2.58 -9.75
C CYS A 213 8.60 -3.33 -8.58
N ASP A 214 8.55 -2.80 -7.36
CA ASP A 214 8.85 -1.40 -7.00
C ASP A 214 9.82 -1.23 -5.83
N THR A 215 9.87 -2.16 -4.87
CA THR A 215 10.90 -2.12 -3.82
C THR A 215 11.50 -3.50 -3.59
N ALA A 216 12.78 -3.57 -3.23
CA ALA A 216 13.51 -4.83 -3.08
C ALA A 216 14.30 -4.90 -1.77
N MET A 217 14.22 -6.07 -1.15
CA MET A 217 15.16 -6.51 -0.12
C MET A 217 16.12 -7.53 -0.71
N ILE A 218 17.40 -7.44 -0.36
CA ILE A 218 18.42 -8.42 -0.74
C ILE A 218 18.86 -9.17 0.50
N LEU A 219 18.80 -10.50 0.44
CA LEU A 219 19.29 -11.36 1.51
C LEU A 219 20.39 -12.27 0.97
N VAL A 220 21.40 -12.50 1.81
CA VAL A 220 22.45 -13.49 1.60
C VAL A 220 22.39 -14.50 2.73
N ASN A 221 22.17 -15.78 2.41
CA ASN A 221 21.97 -16.84 3.39
C ASN A 221 20.89 -16.51 4.44
N GLY A 222 19.80 -15.86 4.00
CA GLY A 222 18.71 -15.44 4.88
C GLY A 222 19.00 -14.19 5.73
N ILE A 223 20.16 -13.55 5.58
CA ILE A 223 20.51 -12.31 6.29
C ILE A 223 20.28 -11.13 5.35
N LEU A 224 19.50 -10.14 5.78
CA LEU A 224 19.28 -8.90 5.04
C LEU A 224 20.59 -8.10 4.88
N VAL A 225 20.93 -7.74 3.64
CA VAL A 225 22.12 -6.92 3.31
C VAL A 225 21.76 -5.58 2.67
N SER A 226 20.53 -5.41 2.17
CA SER A 226 20.05 -4.14 1.63
C SER A 226 19.75 -3.11 2.73
N PRO A 227 19.90 -1.80 2.45
CA PRO A 227 19.51 -0.74 3.37
C PRO A 227 18.01 -0.78 3.67
N TRP A 228 17.61 -0.21 4.81
CA TRP A 228 16.21 -0.11 5.18
C TRP A 228 15.52 1.03 4.45
N LEU A 229 14.25 0.83 4.14
CA LEU A 229 13.36 1.83 3.60
C LEU A 229 12.48 2.38 4.75
N GLN A 230 13.05 3.28 5.56
CA GLN A 230 12.42 3.77 6.78
C GLN A 230 11.88 5.20 6.64
N LYS A 231 12.56 6.04 5.87
CA LYS A 231 12.24 7.47 5.68
C LYS A 231 12.01 7.79 4.22
N SER A 232 11.32 8.88 3.92
CA SER A 232 11.04 9.27 2.52
C SER A 232 12.33 9.42 1.69
N ALA A 233 13.40 9.92 2.30
CA ALA A 233 14.71 10.06 1.64
C ALA A 233 15.34 8.72 1.21
N ASP A 234 14.95 7.60 1.82
CA ASP A 234 15.43 6.27 1.44
C ASP A 234 14.83 5.79 0.12
N LEU A 235 13.74 6.41 -0.37
CA LEU A 235 13.17 6.13 -1.70
C LEU A 235 14.17 6.42 -2.82
N ASN A 236 15.13 7.32 -2.59
CA ASN A 236 16.18 7.68 -3.54
C ASN A 236 17.48 6.88 -3.32
N LYS A 237 17.40 5.70 -2.70
CA LYS A 237 18.53 4.79 -2.46
C LYS A 237 18.30 3.45 -3.16
N PHE A 238 19.27 2.54 -3.01
CA PHE A 238 19.18 1.18 -3.53
C PHE A 238 17.83 0.54 -3.20
N GLY A 239 17.31 -0.27 -4.13
CA GLY A 239 16.19 -1.16 -3.83
C GLY A 239 14.83 -0.54 -4.14
N THR A 240 14.76 0.50 -4.97
CA THR A 240 13.49 1.16 -5.33
C THR A 240 13.38 1.41 -6.84
N SER A 241 12.16 1.73 -7.29
CA SER A 241 11.88 2.16 -8.67
C SER A 241 12.61 3.44 -9.07
N MET A 242 13.02 4.28 -8.11
CA MET A 242 13.65 5.59 -8.37
C MET A 242 15.09 5.47 -8.86
N ILE A 243 15.76 4.34 -8.60
CA ILE A 243 17.16 4.11 -8.96
C ILE A 243 17.28 3.15 -10.14
N LEU A 244 17.85 3.67 -11.24
CA LEU A 244 18.24 2.86 -12.40
C LEU A 244 19.56 2.13 -12.09
N ASN A 245 19.64 0.85 -12.46
CA ASN A 245 20.85 0.04 -12.32
C ASN A 245 21.33 -0.04 -10.86
N SER A 246 20.43 -0.47 -9.97
CA SER A 246 20.69 -0.59 -8.53
C SER A 246 21.85 -1.58 -8.25
N TYR A 247 22.85 -1.12 -7.49
CA TYR A 247 24.06 -1.88 -7.17
C TYR A 247 24.30 -1.95 -5.66
N ILE A 248 24.73 -3.11 -5.16
CA ILE A 248 25.06 -3.31 -3.74
C ILE A 248 26.18 -4.34 -3.52
N THR A 249 26.99 -4.13 -2.48
CA THR A 249 27.96 -5.12 -1.98
C THR A 249 27.25 -6.15 -1.10
N LEU A 250 27.46 -7.43 -1.37
CA LEU A 250 26.73 -8.53 -0.71
C LEU A 250 27.36 -9.01 0.60
N SER A 251 28.69 -9.01 0.70
CA SER A 251 29.41 -9.44 1.90
C SER A 251 30.83 -8.88 1.92
N ASP A 252 31.36 -8.64 3.11
CA ASP A 252 32.77 -8.33 3.36
C ASP A 252 33.67 -9.57 3.27
N LYS A 253 33.07 -10.77 3.28
CA LYS A 253 33.77 -12.07 3.29
C LYS A 253 33.48 -12.87 2.02
N GLU A 254 34.38 -13.80 1.72
CA GLU A 254 34.13 -14.83 0.72
C GLU A 254 33.09 -15.83 1.25
N LEU A 255 32.11 -16.17 0.41
CA LEU A 255 31.07 -17.15 0.68
C LEU A 255 31.00 -18.17 -0.46
N ARG A 256 30.92 -19.45 -0.12
CA ARG A 256 30.76 -20.58 -1.04
C ARG A 256 29.44 -21.28 -0.76
N GLY A 257 28.77 -21.76 -1.81
CA GLY A 257 27.46 -22.41 -1.67
C GLY A 257 26.38 -21.46 -1.15
N ALA A 258 26.54 -20.15 -1.37
CA ALA A 258 25.66 -19.14 -0.80
C ALA A 258 24.30 -19.13 -1.51
N THR A 259 23.29 -18.65 -0.79
CA THR A 259 21.96 -18.34 -1.33
C THR A 259 21.78 -16.83 -1.40
N ILE A 260 21.33 -16.33 -2.54
CA ILE A 260 20.90 -14.94 -2.75
C ILE A 260 19.39 -14.96 -2.96
N ASP A 261 18.68 -14.20 -2.14
CA ASP A 261 17.25 -13.92 -2.32
C ASP A 261 17.05 -12.45 -2.65
N ILE A 262 16.37 -12.18 -3.76
CA ILE A 262 15.88 -10.85 -4.14
C ILE A 262 14.38 -10.85 -3.92
N VAL A 263 13.93 -10.24 -2.82
CA VAL A 263 12.50 -10.16 -2.45
C VAL A 263 11.97 -8.83 -2.95
N VAL A 264 11.15 -8.86 -4.01
CA VAL A 264 10.56 -7.66 -4.61
C VAL A 264 9.10 -7.54 -4.18
N GLU A 265 8.73 -6.37 -3.67
CA GLU A 265 7.34 -6.00 -3.44
C GLU A 265 6.77 -5.28 -4.66
N ASN A 266 5.62 -5.75 -5.16
CA ASN A 266 4.74 -4.93 -5.98
C ASN A 266 4.02 -3.94 -5.06
N TRP A 267 4.32 -2.66 -5.19
CA TRP A 267 3.82 -1.61 -4.31
C TRP A 267 2.62 -0.85 -4.89
N GLY A 268 1.99 -1.39 -5.93
CA GLY A 268 0.80 -0.82 -6.60
C GLY A 268 1.05 -0.54 -8.08
N ARG A 269 0.15 -0.94 -8.98
CA ARG A 269 0.27 -0.56 -10.40
C ARG A 269 -0.19 0.88 -10.60
N VAL A 270 0.50 1.62 -11.46
CA VAL A 270 0.12 2.97 -11.87
C VAL A 270 -1.25 2.91 -12.54
N ASN A 271 -2.16 3.77 -12.09
CA ASN A 271 -3.56 3.76 -12.53
C ASN A 271 -3.93 4.93 -13.46
N VAL A 272 -2.96 5.79 -13.81
CA VAL A 272 -3.14 6.91 -14.75
C VAL A 272 -1.95 7.02 -15.71
N GLY A 273 -2.23 7.06 -17.01
CA GLY A 273 -1.29 7.54 -18.03
C GLY A 273 -0.06 6.67 -18.31
N THR A 274 -0.01 5.43 -17.82
CA THR A 274 1.09 4.49 -18.09
C THR A 274 0.54 3.15 -18.60
N TYR A 275 1.21 2.54 -19.57
CA TYR A 275 0.71 1.35 -20.28
C TYR A 275 1.48 0.07 -19.92
N LYS A 276 2.81 0.16 -19.74
CA LYS A 276 3.62 -0.99 -19.30
C LYS A 276 3.75 -0.97 -17.78
N GLN A 277 3.10 -1.94 -17.13
CA GLN A 277 3.00 -1.99 -15.66
C GLN A 277 3.42 -3.34 -15.09
N PHE A 278 4.49 -3.91 -15.66
CA PHE A 278 5.12 -5.11 -15.13
C PHE A 278 5.74 -4.87 -13.75
N LYS A 279 5.59 -5.86 -12.85
CA LYS A 279 6.12 -5.82 -11.48
C LYS A 279 7.17 -6.92 -11.28
N GLY A 280 8.04 -6.75 -10.29
CA GLY A 280 9.25 -7.56 -10.13
C GLY A 280 10.43 -6.99 -10.93
N LEU A 281 11.24 -7.88 -11.49
CA LEU A 281 12.40 -7.56 -12.32
C LEU A 281 12.12 -7.90 -13.78
N TRP A 282 12.08 -6.87 -14.65
CA TRP A 282 11.73 -7.03 -16.07
C TRP A 282 12.49 -6.14 -17.04
N GLN A 283 13.13 -5.07 -16.56
CA GLN A 283 13.82 -4.09 -17.39
C GLN A 283 15.26 -4.49 -17.76
N GLY A 284 15.76 -5.60 -17.23
CA GLY A 284 17.13 -6.06 -17.39
C GLY A 284 17.36 -7.39 -16.68
N GLN A 285 18.62 -7.78 -16.50
CA GLN A 285 18.99 -8.99 -15.78
C GLN A 285 19.81 -8.67 -14.53
N VAL A 286 20.13 -9.71 -13.76
CA VAL A 286 20.92 -9.59 -12.53
C VAL A 286 22.34 -10.07 -12.80
N LYS A 287 23.33 -9.29 -12.37
CA LYS A 287 24.75 -9.63 -12.45
C LYS A 287 25.35 -9.77 -11.07
N LEU A 288 26.23 -10.75 -10.91
CA LEU A 288 27.13 -10.90 -9.77
C LEU A 288 28.56 -10.71 -10.28
N ASN A 289 29.26 -9.68 -9.78
CA ASN A 289 30.62 -9.31 -10.19
C ASN A 289 30.77 -9.15 -11.72
N GLY A 290 29.75 -8.58 -12.36
CA GLY A 290 29.72 -8.36 -13.81
C GLY A 290 29.28 -9.57 -14.65
N ALA A 291 29.19 -10.78 -14.07
CA ALA A 291 28.67 -11.96 -14.76
C ALA A 291 27.16 -12.11 -14.53
N TYR A 292 26.41 -12.45 -15.58
CA TYR A 292 24.97 -12.69 -15.47
C TYR A 292 24.66 -13.93 -14.65
N LEU A 293 23.66 -13.82 -13.78
CA LEU A 293 23.05 -14.93 -13.08
C LEU A 293 21.83 -15.42 -13.85
N TYR A 294 21.78 -16.73 -14.11
CA TYR A 294 20.69 -17.42 -14.80
C TYR A 294 20.06 -18.50 -13.92
N ASP A 295 18.99 -19.14 -14.41
CA ASP A 295 18.34 -20.31 -13.83
C ASP A 295 17.87 -20.06 -12.38
N TRP A 296 16.85 -19.22 -12.29
CA TRP A 296 16.25 -18.72 -11.07
C TRP A 296 15.10 -19.62 -10.60
N ALA A 297 15.05 -19.87 -9.30
CA ALA A 297 13.83 -20.31 -8.64
C ALA A 297 13.02 -19.08 -8.23
N ILE A 298 11.76 -19.00 -8.65
CA ILE A 298 10.91 -17.81 -8.48
C ILE A 298 9.69 -18.19 -7.65
N TYR A 299 9.51 -17.53 -6.51
CA TYR A 299 8.44 -17.82 -5.55
C TYR A 299 7.43 -16.66 -5.51
N PRO A 300 6.18 -16.88 -5.93
CA PRO A 300 5.11 -15.90 -5.80
C PRO A 300 4.51 -15.93 -4.38
N LEU A 301 4.65 -14.84 -3.62
CA LEU A 301 4.00 -14.66 -2.31
C LEU A 301 2.73 -13.82 -2.46
N GLU A 302 1.61 -14.47 -2.79
CA GLU A 302 0.33 -13.77 -3.03
C GLU A 302 -0.45 -13.44 -1.75
N PHE A 303 -0.09 -14.03 -0.61
CA PHE A 303 -0.80 -13.86 0.67
C PHE A 303 -2.32 -14.07 0.59
N LYS A 304 -2.76 -14.99 -0.29
CA LYS A 304 -4.16 -15.40 -0.39
C LYS A 304 -4.65 -15.92 0.97
N ALA A 305 -5.88 -15.56 1.35
CA ALA A 305 -6.44 -15.90 2.67
C ALA A 305 -6.47 -17.40 2.96
N GLU A 306 -6.62 -18.24 1.93
CA GLU A 306 -6.51 -19.68 2.07
C GLU A 306 -5.10 -20.10 2.50
N TRP A 307 -4.06 -19.56 1.90
CA TRP A 307 -2.67 -19.88 2.25
C TRP A 307 -2.29 -19.34 3.64
N THR A 308 -2.58 -18.07 3.93
CA THR A 308 -2.19 -17.41 5.19
C THR A 308 -2.83 -18.06 6.43
N ARG A 309 -4.06 -18.59 6.31
CA ARG A 309 -4.74 -19.30 7.40
C ARG A 309 -4.12 -20.65 7.74
N HIS A 310 -3.39 -21.27 6.81
CA HIS A 310 -2.82 -22.61 6.98
C HIS A 310 -1.29 -22.60 7.15
N LEU A 311 -0.68 -21.43 7.31
CA LEU A 311 0.75 -21.33 7.60
C LEU A 311 1.08 -22.06 8.91
N GLY A 312 2.02 -23.01 8.82
CA GLY A 312 2.56 -23.78 9.94
C GLY A 312 4.01 -23.39 10.28
N ASN A 313 4.70 -24.25 11.02
CA ASN A 313 6.12 -24.10 11.38
C ASN A 313 6.49 -22.81 12.14
N TRP A 314 5.52 -22.23 12.83
CA TRP A 314 5.75 -21.09 13.72
C TRP A 314 6.69 -21.47 14.85
N ARG A 315 7.69 -20.63 15.06
CA ARG A 315 8.65 -20.74 16.17
C ARG A 315 8.29 -19.72 17.23
N MET A 316 8.68 -19.99 18.47
CA MET A 316 8.59 -18.96 19.51
C MET A 316 9.57 -17.84 19.18
N LYS A 317 9.07 -16.60 19.14
CA LYS A 317 9.92 -15.43 18.91
C LYS A 317 10.96 -15.35 20.02
N ASN A 318 12.24 -15.39 19.65
CA ASN A 318 13.34 -15.42 20.62
C ASN A 318 14.38 -14.32 20.42
N THR A 319 14.39 -13.66 19.27
CA THR A 319 15.39 -12.65 18.89
C THR A 319 14.76 -11.55 18.04
N ASP A 320 15.51 -10.46 17.85
CA ASP A 320 15.22 -9.51 16.78
C ASP A 320 15.93 -10.03 15.53
N SER A 321 15.15 -10.53 14.57
CA SER A 321 15.69 -10.97 13.28
C SER A 321 15.85 -9.77 12.34
N PRO A 322 17.04 -9.53 11.76
CA PRO A 322 17.19 -8.58 10.68
C PRO A 322 16.73 -9.20 9.36
N GLY A 323 15.58 -8.76 8.84
CA GLY A 323 15.04 -9.15 7.54
C GLY A 323 13.57 -9.59 7.57
N PRO A 324 13.03 -10.00 6.40
CA PRO A 324 11.63 -10.33 6.22
C PRO A 324 11.19 -11.52 7.08
N VAL A 325 10.29 -11.27 8.03
CA VAL A 325 9.75 -12.27 8.96
C VAL A 325 8.27 -12.01 9.16
N LEU A 326 7.49 -13.09 9.26
CA LEU A 326 6.10 -13.04 9.67
C LEU A 326 6.01 -13.23 11.19
N TYR A 327 5.55 -12.21 11.91
CA TYR A 327 5.28 -12.28 13.34
C TYR A 327 3.81 -12.62 13.58
N ARG A 328 3.50 -13.31 14.68
CA ARG A 328 2.12 -13.65 15.07
C ARG A 328 1.86 -13.40 16.55
N GLY A 329 0.72 -12.77 16.82
CA GLY A 329 0.13 -12.62 18.13
C GLY A 329 -1.38 -12.86 18.10
N TYR A 330 -2.01 -12.82 19.27
CA TYR A 330 -3.43 -13.12 19.43
C TYR A 330 -4.16 -12.00 20.18
N LEU A 331 -5.13 -11.39 19.50
CA LEU A 331 -6.07 -10.45 20.12
C LEU A 331 -7.27 -11.22 20.66
N LYS A 332 -7.49 -11.16 21.97
CA LYS A 332 -8.67 -11.75 22.62
C LYS A 332 -9.73 -10.68 22.84
N ILE A 333 -10.93 -10.92 22.33
CA ILE A 333 -12.10 -10.04 22.48
C ILE A 333 -13.19 -10.81 23.22
N ASP A 334 -13.67 -10.25 24.32
CA ASP A 334 -14.81 -10.80 25.06
C ASP A 334 -16.05 -9.94 24.75
N GLY A 335 -16.93 -10.42 23.87
CA GLY A 335 -18.15 -9.73 23.46
C GLY A 335 -18.18 -9.34 21.98
N THR A 336 -18.95 -8.28 21.66
CA THR A 336 -19.11 -7.80 20.28
C THR A 336 -17.91 -6.97 19.85
N PRO A 337 -17.17 -7.37 18.80
CA PRO A 337 -16.07 -6.57 18.26
C PRO A 337 -16.53 -5.17 17.85
N GLN A 338 -15.65 -4.20 18.04
CA GLN A 338 -15.76 -2.82 17.59
C GLN A 338 -14.63 -2.50 16.61
N ASP A 339 -14.83 -1.46 15.80
CA ASP A 339 -13.82 -0.93 14.89
C ASP A 339 -12.60 -0.45 15.68
N THR A 340 -11.42 -0.54 15.07
CA THR A 340 -10.15 -0.09 15.66
C THR A 340 -9.16 0.29 14.58
N PHE A 341 -7.98 0.76 14.97
CA PHE A 341 -6.87 1.03 14.07
C PHE A 341 -5.62 0.32 14.57
N VAL A 342 -5.00 -0.49 13.72
CA VAL A 342 -3.71 -1.13 14.03
C VAL A 342 -2.62 -0.08 13.89
N HIS A 343 -1.89 0.23 14.97
CA HIS A 343 -0.88 1.30 15.00
C HIS A 343 0.51 0.72 14.76
N MET A 344 1.14 1.19 13.68
CA MET A 344 2.32 0.60 13.05
C MET A 344 3.57 1.50 13.13
N GLU A 345 3.52 2.60 13.87
CA GLU A 345 4.64 3.57 13.96
C GLU A 345 5.94 2.95 14.50
N LYS A 346 5.83 1.96 15.40
CA LYS A 346 6.98 1.19 15.93
C LYS A 346 7.54 0.15 14.95
N TRP A 347 6.85 -0.10 13.85
CA TRP A 347 7.24 -1.04 12.80
C TRP A 347 7.88 -0.29 11.62
N THR A 348 8.58 -0.99 10.73
CA THR A 348 9.33 -0.31 9.65
C THR A 348 8.57 -0.31 8.34
N LYS A 349 8.31 -1.49 7.76
CA LYS A 349 7.55 -1.60 6.50
C LYS A 349 7.05 -3.02 6.32
N GLY A 350 5.84 -3.17 5.80
CA GLY A 350 5.25 -4.49 5.67
C GLY A 350 3.76 -4.51 5.37
N ILE A 351 3.15 -5.65 5.70
CA ILE A 351 1.69 -5.82 5.72
C ILE A 351 1.20 -6.37 7.06
N VAL A 352 -0.03 -6.00 7.42
CA VAL A 352 -0.76 -6.62 8.54
C VAL A 352 -1.79 -7.59 7.98
N ILE A 353 -1.92 -8.75 8.61
CA ILE A 353 -2.88 -9.81 8.27
C ILE A 353 -3.70 -10.13 9.51
N VAL A 354 -5.02 -10.03 9.43
CA VAL A 354 -5.93 -10.32 10.55
C VAL A 354 -6.83 -11.48 10.17
N ASN A 355 -6.83 -12.56 10.96
CA ASN A 355 -7.60 -13.78 10.67
C ASN A 355 -7.38 -14.32 9.24
N GLY A 356 -6.18 -14.13 8.69
CA GLY A 356 -5.79 -14.52 7.33
C GLY A 356 -6.12 -13.50 6.24
N PHE A 357 -6.85 -12.42 6.55
CA PHE A 357 -7.13 -11.33 5.61
C PHE A 357 -6.01 -10.28 5.64
N VAL A 358 -5.39 -9.99 4.50
CA VAL A 358 -4.41 -8.89 4.39
C VAL A 358 -5.15 -7.57 4.57
N LEU A 359 -4.91 -6.91 5.71
CA LEU A 359 -5.55 -5.65 6.04
C LEU A 359 -5.05 -4.54 5.13
N GLY A 360 -3.73 -4.43 4.98
CA GLY A 360 -3.11 -3.41 4.15
C GLY A 360 -1.61 -3.33 4.40
N ARG A 361 -0.98 -2.37 3.74
CA ARG A 361 0.44 -2.08 3.83
C ARG A 361 0.69 -0.98 4.85
N TYR A 362 1.79 -1.06 5.56
CA TYR A 362 2.28 0.04 6.41
C TYR A 362 3.72 0.38 6.02
N ALA A 363 4.10 1.63 6.21
CA ALA A 363 5.48 2.07 6.12
C ALA A 363 5.72 3.21 7.11
N HIS A 364 6.80 3.12 7.87
CA HIS A 364 7.19 4.09 8.89
C HIS A 364 7.31 5.50 8.33
N MET A 365 7.75 5.64 7.07
CA MET A 365 7.90 6.94 6.41
C MET A 365 6.63 7.81 6.39
N GLY A 366 5.44 7.21 6.60
CA GLY A 366 4.18 7.94 6.67
C GLY A 366 3.54 8.20 5.29
N PRO A 367 2.48 9.02 5.23
CA PRO A 367 1.96 9.85 6.32
C PRO A 367 1.09 9.13 7.32
N ILE A 368 0.45 8.03 6.94
CA ILE A 368 -0.45 7.32 7.84
C ILE A 368 0.28 6.21 8.60
N GLN A 369 0.18 6.23 9.93
CA GLN A 369 0.82 5.26 10.82
C GLN A 369 -0.13 4.18 11.32
N THR A 370 -1.34 4.13 10.79
CA THR A 370 -2.44 3.28 11.27
C THR A 370 -3.16 2.61 10.12
N LEU A 371 -3.63 1.38 10.33
CA LEU A 371 -4.51 0.66 9.41
C LEU A 371 -5.89 0.50 10.02
N TYR A 372 -6.92 0.96 9.33
CA TYR A 372 -8.30 0.75 9.75
C TYR A 372 -8.64 -0.74 9.79
N LEU A 373 -9.10 -1.22 10.94
CA LEU A 373 -9.55 -2.60 11.16
C LEU A 373 -11.04 -2.61 11.53
N PRO A 374 -11.91 -2.87 10.53
CA PRO A 374 -13.34 -3.06 10.75
C PRO A 374 -13.64 -4.19 11.74
N ALA A 375 -14.66 -3.99 12.57
CA ALA A 375 -15.22 -4.99 13.48
C ALA A 375 -15.63 -6.28 12.75
N THR A 376 -16.01 -6.18 11.48
CA THR A 376 -16.48 -7.30 10.64
C THR A 376 -15.38 -8.30 10.27
N ILE A 377 -14.11 -7.91 10.37
CA ILE A 377 -12.95 -8.81 10.20
C ILE A 377 -12.61 -9.54 11.51
N LEU A 378 -13.06 -8.98 12.64
CA LEU A 378 -12.85 -9.52 13.97
C LEU A 378 -14.00 -10.47 14.37
N ARG A 379 -13.75 -11.27 15.39
CA ARG A 379 -14.73 -12.16 16.03
C ARG A 379 -14.60 -12.15 17.54
N ASN A 380 -15.68 -12.51 18.23
CA ASN A 380 -15.62 -12.86 19.65
C ASN A 380 -14.63 -14.01 19.87
N GLY A 381 -13.85 -13.95 20.95
CA GLY A 381 -12.77 -14.89 21.25
C GLY A 381 -11.43 -14.47 20.62
N SER A 382 -10.71 -15.45 20.07
CA SER A 382 -9.33 -15.26 19.60
C SER A 382 -9.25 -14.85 18.13
N ASN A 383 -8.50 -13.78 17.86
CA ASN A 383 -8.19 -13.27 16.54
C ASN A 383 -6.67 -13.33 16.31
N THR A 384 -6.22 -13.83 15.17
CA THR A 384 -4.79 -13.84 14.83
C THR A 384 -4.42 -12.48 14.24
N ILE A 385 -3.33 -11.90 14.73
CA ILE A 385 -2.70 -10.70 14.19
C ILE A 385 -1.31 -11.11 13.71
N ASP A 386 -1.14 -11.17 12.40
CA ASP A 386 0.15 -11.46 11.78
C ASP A 386 0.72 -10.21 11.12
N VAL A 387 2.04 -10.02 11.21
CA VAL A 387 2.74 -8.87 10.60
C VAL A 387 3.90 -9.39 9.78
N PHE A 388 3.86 -9.20 8.46
CA PHE A 388 5.00 -9.48 7.60
C PHE A 388 5.87 -8.24 7.54
N GLU A 389 6.87 -8.18 8.41
CA GLU A 389 7.78 -7.06 8.55
C GLU A 389 9.04 -7.29 7.74
N HIS A 390 9.43 -6.31 6.94
CA HIS A 390 10.52 -6.39 5.96
C HIS A 390 11.91 -6.28 6.59
N TYR A 391 12.03 -5.52 7.67
CA TYR A 391 13.32 -5.09 8.20
C TYR A 391 13.49 -5.51 9.66
N LYS A 392 12.89 -4.76 10.58
CA LYS A 392 13.02 -4.99 12.02
C LYS A 392 11.66 -4.99 12.66
N GLY A 393 11.32 -6.14 13.25
CA GLY A 393 10.11 -6.31 14.04
C GLY A 393 10.22 -5.67 15.42
N THR A 394 9.05 -5.47 16.02
CA THR A 394 8.91 -5.16 17.45
C THR A 394 8.20 -6.32 18.16
N TRP A 395 8.02 -6.21 19.48
CA TRP A 395 7.46 -7.26 20.33
C TRP A 395 5.95 -7.15 20.51
N GLU A 396 5.34 -6.08 20.04
CA GLU A 396 3.91 -5.83 20.19
C GLU A 396 3.32 -5.05 19.01
N VAL A 397 2.03 -5.29 18.77
CA VAL A 397 1.19 -4.46 17.91
C VAL A 397 0.26 -3.66 18.82
N GLU A 398 0.20 -2.35 18.58
CA GLU A 398 -0.63 -1.41 19.32
C GLU A 398 -1.91 -1.12 18.56
N PHE A 399 -2.92 -0.63 19.28
CA PHE A 399 -4.21 -0.25 18.70
C PHE A 399 -4.57 1.17 19.10
N SER A 400 -5.26 1.88 18.21
CA SER A 400 -5.77 3.22 18.41
C SER A 400 -7.28 3.26 18.11
N ASP A 401 -7.97 4.25 18.65
CA ASP A 401 -9.38 4.55 18.35
C ASP A 401 -9.54 5.58 17.22
N LYS A 402 -8.43 6.07 16.66
CA LYS A 402 -8.36 7.01 15.55
C LYS A 402 -7.11 6.82 14.69
N HIS A 403 -7.11 7.40 13.50
CA HIS A 403 -5.90 7.50 12.70
C HIS A 403 -4.82 8.34 13.38
N VAL A 404 -3.57 7.95 13.14
CA VAL A 404 -2.36 8.69 13.50
C VAL A 404 -1.62 9.03 12.21
N TYR A 405 -1.30 10.31 12.05
CA TYR A 405 -0.53 10.82 10.90
C TYR A 405 0.81 11.36 11.38
N GLN A 406 1.91 10.89 10.79
CA GLN A 406 3.28 11.28 11.11
C GLN A 406 4.21 10.91 9.95
N ASN A 407 5.19 11.78 9.65
CA ASN A 407 6.20 11.61 8.60
C ASN A 407 7.63 11.58 9.16
N TYR A 408 8.56 10.94 8.44
CA TYR A 408 9.96 10.74 8.88
C TYR A 408 11.02 10.82 7.78
#